data_AF-A0AAP9A9I0-F1
#
_entry.id   AF-A0AAP9A9I0-F1
#
_cell.length_a   1.000
_cell.length_b   1.000
_cell.length_c   1.000
_cell.angle_alpha   90.00
_cell.angle_beta   90.00
_cell.angle_gamma   90.00
#
_symmetry.space_group_name_H-M   'P 1'
#
loop_
_entity.id
_entity.type
_entity.pdbx_description
1 polymer ?
#
loop_
_entity_poly.entity_id
_entity_poly.type
_entity_poly.pdbx_seq_one_letter_code
_entity_poly.pdbx_strand_id
1 'polypeptide(L)'
;MMNTKTFTSVNRVIYDDNYSLKQQQKSSFINQFLKGLLSAITLLFFILLLIFAENTLFGLGFGDENKSMMISKSLNAFFDLHSPKYLQLNFLIVFRFFILSFTLFYALIKNFTNLYWHRVTIKKYLPWFVLYLVIATISFLLFFTFFSVWPKEVFNLVFLLLVLFLLNLSYEIFNYFISKKTNPLLYGNYKNLIITMVFQALLLLFVIITPFVWINTGKSPNFLFVDNRFYTRIVDIFTVQSGKNFIILIAFFFFLITFIVLANTNFFALVINKRYDRNYVKNNLWFILLLFSAIFIWLLRVFAYKHENENLPIGNNHLLWVYILQSFFAIIILILYMVFTLKKRLSAKSSLNTLLNLVVTQTILSLSLFLVTLFNSKSVVSLINVFITITVQMSVFGIYIFQNKNISTKLLVLLKVIMILIILTAAIVGFDYLLTSDHHNNYLFSNIQPKMNLVQIMLLLNFSLSFTLISYLTIKFTMVIFKINKLNKELNNEKK
;
A
#
# COMPACT_ATOMS: atom_id res chain seq x y z
N MET A 1 72.01 -11.54 16.32
CA MET A 1 71.65 -10.31 17.06
C MET A 1 70.37 -9.75 16.48
N MET A 2 69.24 -9.99 17.15
CA MET A 2 67.94 -9.41 16.82
C MET A 2 67.92 -7.94 17.27
N ASN A 3 67.60 -7.04 16.35
CA ASN A 3 67.44 -5.62 16.63
C ASN A 3 65.94 -5.32 16.75
N THR A 4 65.40 -5.47 17.96
CA THR A 4 64.01 -5.12 18.29
C THR A 4 63.91 -3.62 18.45
N LYS A 5 63.53 -2.92 17.38
CA LYS A 5 63.05 -1.55 17.46
C LYS A 5 61.75 -1.53 18.26
N THR A 6 61.83 -0.98 19.46
CA THR A 6 60.71 -0.60 20.31
C THR A 6 59.89 0.47 19.60
N PHE A 7 58.68 0.11 19.16
CA PHE A 7 57.68 1.09 18.75
C PHE A 7 57.13 1.77 20.01
N THR A 8 57.56 3.01 20.25
CA THR A 8 56.96 3.91 21.23
C THR A 8 55.53 4.25 20.81
N SER A 9 54.55 3.77 21.56
CA SER A 9 53.13 4.08 21.41
C SER A 9 52.83 5.51 21.87
N VAL A 10 52.90 6.47 20.95
CA VAL A 10 52.41 7.83 21.17
C VAL A 10 50.91 7.87 20.86
N ASN A 11 50.11 8.00 21.92
CA ASN A 11 48.73 8.48 21.96
C ASN A 11 47.77 7.99 20.86
N ARG A 12 47.35 6.72 20.95
CA ARG A 12 45.97 6.36 20.60
C ARG A 12 45.12 6.54 21.84
N VAL A 13 44.37 7.63 21.91
CA VAL A 13 43.26 7.75 22.86
C VAL A 13 42.27 6.64 22.49
N ILE A 14 42.31 5.54 23.22
CA ILE A 14 41.30 4.49 23.17
C ILE A 14 40.06 5.12 23.80
N TYR A 15 39.07 5.46 22.99
CA TYR A 15 37.77 5.85 23.50
C TYR A 15 37.20 4.64 24.24
N ASP A 16 37.04 4.79 25.55
CA ASP A 16 36.49 3.79 26.44
C ASP A 16 35.08 3.39 25.95
N ASP A 17 34.93 2.14 25.52
CA ASP A 17 33.73 1.58 24.89
C ASP A 17 32.48 1.70 25.78
N ASN A 18 32.65 1.97 27.08
CA ASN A 18 31.54 2.20 27.99
C ASN A 18 30.70 3.43 27.65
N TYR A 19 31.29 4.48 27.08
CA TYR A 19 30.53 5.67 26.66
C TYR A 19 29.79 5.42 25.35
N SER A 20 30.43 4.71 24.41
CA SER A 20 29.82 4.32 23.13
C SER A 20 28.67 3.32 23.34
N LEU A 21 28.82 2.36 24.25
CA LEU A 21 27.79 1.38 24.64
C LEU A 21 26.61 2.03 25.37
N LYS A 22 26.84 2.90 26.36
CA LYS A 22 25.75 3.65 27.03
C LYS A 22 25.00 4.56 26.04
N GLN A 23 25.71 5.19 25.10
CA GLN A 23 25.10 6.03 24.09
C GLN A 23 24.34 5.21 23.03
N GLN A 24 24.84 4.03 22.65
CA GLN A 24 24.13 3.07 21.80
C GLN A 24 22.87 2.53 22.50
N GLN A 25 22.93 2.18 23.78
CA GLN A 25 21.77 1.75 24.59
C GLN A 25 20.72 2.87 24.74
N LYS A 26 21.11 4.11 25.03
CA LYS A 26 20.16 5.24 25.09
C LYS A 26 19.54 5.53 23.71
N SER A 27 20.32 5.42 22.62
CA SER A 27 19.80 5.60 21.26
C SER A 27 18.82 4.49 20.84
N SER A 28 19.03 3.25 21.32
CA SER A 28 18.12 2.14 21.03
C SER A 28 16.79 2.30 21.74
N PHE A 29 16.76 2.78 22.99
CA PHE A 29 15.52 3.06 23.71
C PHE A 29 14.71 4.20 23.07
N ILE A 30 15.34 5.34 22.75
CA ILE A 30 14.65 6.47 22.08
C ILE A 30 14.04 6.01 20.76
N ASN A 31 14.78 5.23 19.96
CA ASN A 31 14.27 4.73 18.69
C ASN A 31 13.08 3.77 18.88
N GLN A 32 13.13 2.88 19.88
CA GLN A 32 12.02 1.98 20.21
C GLN A 32 10.77 2.76 20.63
N PHE A 33 10.93 3.75 21.50
CA PHE A 33 9.84 4.63 21.94
C PHE A 33 9.21 5.37 20.76
N LEU A 34 10.01 6.04 19.92
CA LEU A 34 9.51 6.77 18.74
C LEU A 34 8.81 5.85 17.74
N LYS A 35 9.31 4.61 17.55
CA LYS A 35 8.62 3.61 16.72
C LYS A 35 7.28 3.18 17.33
N GLY A 36 7.21 2.96 18.64
CA GLY A 36 5.97 2.63 19.35
C GLY A 36 4.94 3.76 19.22
N LEU A 37 5.36 4.99 19.50
CA LEU A 37 4.54 6.19 19.37
C LEU A 37 4.01 6.36 17.94
N LEU A 38 4.87 6.26 16.93
CA LEU A 38 4.46 6.38 15.53
C LEU A 38 3.49 5.26 15.12
N SER A 39 3.71 4.04 15.63
CA SER A 39 2.82 2.90 15.35
C SER A 39 1.43 3.12 15.97
N ALA A 40 1.37 3.60 17.22
CA ALA A 40 0.12 3.91 17.90
C ALA A 40 -0.65 5.03 17.20
N ILE A 41 0.03 6.12 16.82
CA ILE A 41 -0.57 7.24 16.07
C ILE A 41 -1.08 6.78 14.71
N THR A 42 -0.28 5.99 13.98
CA THR A 42 -0.67 5.43 12.67
C THR A 42 -1.96 4.61 12.81
N LEU A 43 -1.99 3.68 13.76
CA LEU A 43 -3.15 2.83 14.01
C LEU A 43 -4.38 3.67 14.40
N LEU A 44 -4.23 4.64 15.31
CA LEU A 44 -5.29 5.53 15.75
C LEU A 44 -5.85 6.38 14.59
N PHE A 45 -4.99 7.00 13.79
CA PHE A 45 -5.42 7.80 12.64
C PHE A 45 -6.23 6.98 11.64
N PHE A 46 -5.73 5.80 11.25
CA PHE A 46 -6.45 4.95 10.29
C PHE A 46 -7.75 4.39 10.85
N ILE A 47 -7.79 3.96 12.11
CA ILE A 47 -9.04 3.51 12.74
C ILE A 47 -10.06 4.64 12.76
N LEU A 48 -9.70 5.84 13.22
CA LEU A 48 -10.64 6.97 13.29
C LEU A 48 -11.14 7.38 11.91
N LEU A 49 -10.27 7.47 10.89
CA LEU A 49 -10.68 7.78 9.52
C LEU A 49 -11.65 6.73 8.96
N LEU A 50 -11.39 5.45 9.20
CA LEU A 50 -12.24 4.37 8.68
C LEU A 50 -13.57 4.26 9.44
N ILE A 51 -13.53 4.35 10.78
CA ILE A 51 -14.73 4.40 11.62
C ILE A 51 -15.63 5.56 11.17
N PHE A 52 -15.08 6.76 10.98
CA PHE A 52 -15.85 7.91 10.50
C PHE A 52 -15.76 8.07 8.97
N ALA A 53 -15.67 6.98 8.20
CA ALA A 53 -15.45 7.05 6.74
C ALA A 53 -16.51 7.88 6.01
N GLU A 54 -17.78 7.75 6.39
CA GLU A 54 -18.90 8.55 5.86
C GLU A 54 -18.65 10.06 5.99
N ASN A 55 -18.34 10.50 7.20
CA ASN A 55 -18.14 11.91 7.51
C ASN A 55 -16.80 12.42 6.97
N THR A 56 -15.74 11.60 7.04
CA THR A 56 -14.36 12.02 6.77
C THR A 56 -13.92 11.73 5.33
N LEU A 57 -13.93 10.47 4.89
CA LEU A 57 -13.44 10.07 3.57
C LEU A 57 -14.42 10.46 2.47
N PHE A 58 -15.72 10.23 2.68
CA PHE A 58 -16.78 10.55 1.72
C PHE A 58 -17.35 11.97 1.86
N GLY A 59 -16.93 12.71 2.88
CA GLY A 59 -17.23 14.14 2.97
C GLY A 59 -18.65 14.50 3.35
N LEU A 60 -19.40 13.63 4.04
CA LEU A 60 -20.72 13.99 4.59
C LEU A 60 -20.63 15.02 5.72
N GLY A 61 -19.45 15.20 6.33
CA GLY A 61 -19.29 16.11 7.47
C GLY A 61 -20.02 15.65 8.73
N PHE A 62 -19.86 16.37 9.83
CA PHE A 62 -20.52 16.06 11.11
C PHE A 62 -21.68 17.02 11.35
N GLY A 63 -22.91 16.59 11.07
CA GLY A 63 -24.17 17.16 11.57
C GLY A 63 -24.60 18.57 11.11
N ASP A 64 -23.68 19.43 10.67
CA ASP A 64 -23.99 20.80 10.20
C ASP A 64 -24.30 20.82 8.70
N GLU A 65 -25.40 21.47 8.33
CA GLU A 65 -25.87 21.62 6.94
C GLU A 65 -24.86 22.32 6.02
N ASN A 66 -23.95 23.10 6.61
CA ASN A 66 -22.93 23.85 5.89
C ASN A 66 -21.58 23.12 5.81
N LYS A 67 -21.48 21.89 6.31
CA LYS A 67 -20.22 21.13 6.40
C LYS A 67 -20.22 19.81 5.62
N SER A 68 -21.16 19.61 4.69
CA SER A 68 -21.16 18.46 3.78
C SER A 68 -20.70 18.86 2.37
N MET A 69 -19.90 17.99 1.73
CA MET A 69 -19.60 18.10 0.30
C MET A 69 -20.73 17.52 -0.57
N MET A 70 -21.62 16.72 0.03
CA MET A 70 -22.82 16.17 -0.61
C MET A 70 -24.04 17.06 -0.34
N ILE A 71 -24.94 17.10 -1.33
CA ILE A 71 -26.22 17.84 -1.22
C ILE A 71 -27.25 17.00 -0.46
N SER A 72 -27.32 15.71 -0.76
CA SER A 72 -28.06 14.76 0.07
C SER A 72 -27.24 14.48 1.32
N LYS A 73 -27.88 14.47 2.50
CA LYS A 73 -27.24 14.04 3.76
C LYS A 73 -27.00 12.52 3.79
N SER A 74 -26.83 11.90 2.63
CA SER A 74 -26.64 10.46 2.42
C SER A 74 -25.69 10.21 1.25
N LEU A 75 -25.05 9.04 1.22
CA LEU A 75 -24.13 8.64 0.14
C LEU A 75 -24.86 8.07 -1.08
N ASN A 76 -26.18 8.24 -1.19
CA ASN A 76 -26.98 7.70 -2.28
C ASN A 76 -26.53 8.19 -3.67
N ALA A 77 -26.13 9.46 -3.77
CA ALA A 77 -25.67 10.11 -4.99
C ALA A 77 -24.15 10.03 -5.20
N PHE A 78 -23.43 9.33 -4.31
CA PHE A 78 -21.99 9.10 -4.49
C PHE A 78 -21.75 8.24 -5.72
N PHE A 79 -20.86 8.68 -6.60
CA PHE A 79 -20.68 8.12 -7.95
C PHE A 79 -21.90 8.21 -8.89
N ASP A 80 -22.90 9.04 -8.62
CA ASP A 80 -23.82 9.49 -9.66
C ASP A 80 -23.09 10.42 -10.65
N LEU A 81 -23.01 9.97 -11.90
CA LEU A 81 -22.33 10.66 -13.00
C LEU A 81 -23.31 11.29 -14.01
N HIS A 82 -24.62 11.18 -13.80
CA HIS A 82 -25.62 11.67 -14.75
C HIS A 82 -25.80 13.18 -14.71
N SER A 83 -25.64 13.79 -13.53
CA SER A 83 -25.71 15.25 -13.36
C SER A 83 -24.31 15.85 -13.31
N PRO A 84 -24.03 16.94 -14.07
CA PRO A 84 -22.77 17.67 -13.96
C PRO A 84 -22.45 18.14 -12.53
N LYS A 85 -23.49 18.43 -11.73
CA LYS A 85 -23.34 18.83 -10.32
C LYS A 85 -22.83 17.68 -9.46
N TYR A 86 -23.45 16.49 -9.55
CA TYR A 86 -23.01 15.31 -8.79
C TYR A 86 -21.64 14.83 -9.28
N LEU A 87 -21.40 14.85 -10.59
CA LEU A 87 -20.11 14.52 -11.17
C LEU A 87 -18.99 15.43 -10.62
N GLN A 88 -19.27 16.73 -10.47
CA GLN A 88 -18.35 17.67 -9.82
C GLN A 88 -18.09 17.33 -8.36
N LEU A 89 -19.14 17.15 -7.55
CA LEU A 89 -18.98 16.86 -6.12
C LEU A 89 -18.24 15.54 -5.88
N ASN A 90 -18.61 14.49 -6.63
CA ASN A 90 -17.95 13.19 -6.59
C ASN A 90 -16.46 13.31 -6.92
N PHE A 91 -16.11 14.07 -7.97
CA PHE A 91 -14.72 14.32 -8.31
C PHE A 91 -13.97 15.07 -7.19
N LEU A 92 -14.56 16.10 -6.59
CA LEU A 92 -13.92 16.86 -5.52
C LEU A 92 -13.67 16.01 -4.27
N ILE A 93 -14.62 15.14 -3.90
CA ILE A 93 -14.46 14.20 -2.78
C ILE A 93 -13.30 13.25 -3.04
N VAL A 94 -13.27 12.65 -4.23
CA VAL A 94 -12.20 11.71 -4.65
C VAL A 94 -10.84 12.41 -4.71
N PHE A 95 -10.79 13.62 -5.27
CA PHE A 95 -9.56 14.42 -5.35
C PHE A 95 -9.01 14.75 -3.94
N ARG A 96 -9.87 15.25 -3.05
CA ARG A 96 -9.53 15.53 -1.65
C ARG A 96 -9.01 14.27 -0.96
N PHE A 97 -9.70 13.15 -1.13
CA PHE A 97 -9.29 11.86 -0.58
C PHE A 97 -7.87 11.47 -1.05
N PHE A 98 -7.57 11.60 -2.35
CA PHE A 98 -6.25 11.24 -2.88
C PHE A 98 -5.12 12.14 -2.35
N ILE A 99 -5.30 13.47 -2.34
CA ILE A 99 -4.26 14.40 -1.88
C ILE A 99 -3.97 14.23 -0.39
N LEU A 100 -5.02 14.17 0.44
CA LEU A 100 -4.87 13.99 1.88
C LEU A 100 -4.37 12.58 2.22
N SER A 101 -4.87 11.53 1.57
CA SER A 101 -4.37 10.17 1.78
C SER A 101 -2.90 10.07 1.40
N PHE A 102 -2.50 10.60 0.24
CA PHE A 102 -1.09 10.58 -0.18
C PHE A 102 -0.20 11.29 0.84
N THR A 103 -0.58 12.49 1.29
CA THR A 103 0.18 13.27 2.27
C THR A 103 0.32 12.52 3.59
N LEU A 104 -0.78 11.95 4.10
CA LEU A 104 -0.83 11.15 5.33
C LEU A 104 0.03 9.88 5.23
N PHE A 105 -0.23 9.04 4.22
CA PHE A 105 0.48 7.77 4.03
C PHE A 105 1.96 8.00 3.78
N TYR A 106 2.33 8.94 2.91
CA TYR A 106 3.72 9.23 2.61
C TYR A 106 4.47 9.69 3.86
N ALA A 107 3.93 10.64 4.61
CA ALA A 107 4.57 11.16 5.81
C ALA A 107 4.78 10.07 6.87
N LEU A 108 3.76 9.24 7.13
CA LEU A 108 3.86 8.14 8.10
C LEU A 108 4.82 7.04 7.65
N ILE A 109 4.74 6.60 6.39
CA ILE A 109 5.64 5.56 5.83
C ILE A 109 7.09 6.05 5.81
N LYS A 110 7.32 7.27 5.34
CA LYS A 110 8.66 7.87 5.29
C LYS A 110 9.21 8.00 6.71
N ASN A 111 8.43 8.49 7.65
CA ASN A 111 8.88 8.62 9.03
C ASN A 111 9.22 7.26 9.67
N PHE A 112 8.36 6.25 9.44
CA PHE A 112 8.58 4.89 9.95
C PHE A 112 9.82 4.23 9.36
N THR A 113 10.05 4.41 8.05
CA THR A 113 11.25 3.88 7.37
C THR A 113 12.52 4.59 7.82
N ASN A 114 12.48 5.90 8.05
CA ASN A 114 13.65 6.68 8.47
C ASN A 114 14.12 6.31 9.89
N LEU A 115 13.20 5.94 10.81
CA LEU A 115 13.55 5.41 12.14
C LEU A 115 14.38 4.11 12.05
N TYR A 116 14.25 3.33 10.99
CA TYR A 116 15.11 2.18 10.75
C TYR A 116 16.55 2.61 10.43
N TRP A 117 16.72 3.53 9.48
CA TRP A 117 18.03 3.98 9.00
C TRP A 117 18.78 4.84 10.03
N HIS A 118 18.07 5.66 10.79
CA HIS A 118 18.66 6.58 11.77
C HIS A 118 18.68 6.03 13.20
N ARG A 119 18.59 4.71 13.40
CA ARG A 119 18.60 4.09 14.74
C ARG A 119 19.78 4.53 15.62
N VAL A 120 20.95 4.76 15.02
CA VAL A 120 22.17 5.21 15.71
C VAL A 120 22.26 6.73 15.81
N THR A 121 21.72 7.45 14.82
CA THR A 121 21.77 8.93 14.71
C THR A 121 20.44 9.59 15.06
N ILE A 122 19.61 8.93 15.88
CA ILE A 122 18.21 9.28 16.10
C ILE A 122 18.01 10.72 16.60
N LYS A 123 18.91 11.20 17.46
CA LYS A 123 18.89 12.57 17.99
C LYS A 123 19.00 13.63 16.88
N LYS A 124 19.79 13.34 15.83
CA LYS A 124 19.95 14.25 14.68
C LYS A 124 18.72 14.20 13.77
N TYR A 125 18.03 13.06 13.69
CA TYR A 125 16.83 12.89 12.86
C TYR A 125 15.56 13.50 13.47
N LEU A 126 15.56 13.78 14.77
CA LEU A 126 14.37 14.21 15.53
C LEU A 126 13.60 15.41 14.93
N PRO A 127 14.24 16.46 14.38
CA PRO A 127 13.51 17.55 13.72
C PRO A 127 12.64 17.08 12.56
N TRP A 128 13.18 16.21 11.68
CA TRP A 128 12.41 15.64 10.57
C TRP A 128 11.32 14.69 11.05
N PHE A 129 11.59 13.92 12.12
CA PHE A 129 10.57 13.08 12.73
C PHE A 129 9.33 13.89 13.13
N VAL A 130 9.54 15.03 13.81
CA VAL A 130 8.45 15.92 14.24
C VAL A 130 7.75 16.55 13.03
N LEU A 131 8.50 17.06 12.05
CA LEU A 131 7.91 17.71 10.88
C LEU A 131 7.06 16.75 10.03
N TYR A 132 7.51 15.51 9.81
CA TYR A 132 6.70 14.50 9.13
C TYR A 132 5.42 14.18 9.91
N LEU A 133 5.53 14.09 11.25
CA LEU A 133 4.37 13.83 12.10
C LEU A 133 3.38 15.01 12.06
N VAL A 134 3.86 16.26 12.08
CA VAL A 134 3.01 17.46 11.97
C VAL A 134 2.27 17.46 10.64
N ILE A 135 2.94 17.21 9.51
CA ILE A 135 2.26 17.15 8.20
C ILE A 135 1.23 16.01 8.16
N ALA A 136 1.55 14.85 8.73
CA ALA A 136 0.59 13.74 8.85
C ALA A 136 -0.63 14.15 9.68
N THR A 137 -0.44 14.81 10.82
CA THR A 137 -1.51 15.30 11.69
C THR A 137 -2.35 16.38 11.00
N ILE A 138 -1.74 17.32 10.29
CA ILE A 138 -2.48 18.33 9.50
C ILE A 138 -3.37 17.63 8.47
N SER A 139 -2.82 16.69 7.73
CA SER A 139 -3.56 15.93 6.73
C SER A 139 -4.71 15.13 7.35
N PHE A 140 -4.47 14.52 8.52
CA PHE A 140 -5.50 13.81 9.29
C PHE A 140 -6.60 14.76 9.76
N LEU A 141 -6.26 15.93 10.32
CA LEU A 141 -7.25 16.90 10.77
C LEU A 141 -8.08 17.47 9.61
N LEU A 142 -7.47 17.72 8.45
CA LEU A 142 -8.19 18.18 7.26
C LEU A 142 -9.21 17.17 6.74
N PHE A 143 -9.03 15.87 6.99
CA PHE A 143 -10.08 14.87 6.73
C PHE A 143 -11.34 15.10 7.58
N PHE A 144 -11.22 15.70 8.76
CA PHE A 144 -12.34 15.98 9.67
C PHE A 144 -12.89 17.39 9.55
N THR A 145 -12.12 18.35 9.05
CA THR A 145 -12.49 19.77 9.11
C THR A 145 -12.71 20.43 7.75
N PHE A 146 -12.09 19.94 6.68
CA PHE A 146 -12.12 20.62 5.38
C PHE A 146 -13.15 19.97 4.43
N PHE A 147 -14.31 20.62 4.28
CA PHE A 147 -15.39 20.19 3.38
C PHE A 147 -15.83 21.38 2.51
N SER A 148 -15.28 21.49 1.30
CA SER A 148 -15.63 22.55 0.36
C SER A 148 -16.20 21.96 -0.92
N VAL A 149 -17.28 22.56 -1.41
CA VAL A 149 -17.91 22.24 -2.70
C VAL A 149 -17.30 23.03 -3.87
N TRP A 150 -16.39 23.96 -3.58
CA TRP A 150 -15.78 24.84 -4.57
C TRP A 150 -14.46 24.25 -5.09
N PRO A 151 -14.33 23.98 -6.40
CA PRO A 151 -13.14 23.38 -6.98
C PRO A 151 -11.83 24.10 -6.64
N LYS A 152 -11.85 25.44 -6.67
CA LYS A 152 -10.68 26.27 -6.37
C LYS A 152 -10.13 26.03 -4.96
N GLU A 153 -11.00 25.94 -3.97
CA GLU A 153 -10.59 25.70 -2.59
C GLU A 153 -10.04 24.29 -2.42
N VAL A 154 -10.71 23.29 -2.99
CA VAL A 154 -10.27 21.89 -2.92
C VAL A 154 -8.93 21.68 -3.65
N PHE A 155 -8.70 22.34 -4.78
CA PHE A 155 -7.44 22.24 -5.52
C PHE A 155 -6.27 22.91 -4.81
N ASN A 156 -6.51 23.87 -3.91
CA ASN A 156 -5.45 24.42 -3.07
C ASN A 156 -4.83 23.37 -2.12
N LEU A 157 -5.49 22.24 -1.87
CA LEU A 157 -4.90 21.14 -1.11
C LEU A 157 -3.60 20.61 -1.74
N VAL A 158 -3.39 20.77 -3.06
CA VAL A 158 -2.15 20.33 -3.70
C VAL A 158 -0.92 21.05 -3.14
N PHE A 159 -1.06 22.25 -2.57
CA PHE A 159 0.06 22.94 -1.92
C PHE A 159 0.61 22.18 -0.69
N LEU A 160 -0.16 21.27 -0.08
CA LEU A 160 0.38 20.34 0.93
C LEU A 160 1.47 19.45 0.36
N LEU A 161 1.36 19.05 -0.92
CA LEU A 161 2.38 18.24 -1.59
C LEU A 161 3.68 19.03 -1.80
N LEU A 162 3.59 20.34 -2.01
CA LEU A 162 4.76 21.21 -2.10
C LEU A 162 5.49 21.28 -0.76
N VAL A 163 4.76 21.49 0.33
CA VAL A 163 5.35 21.49 1.69
C VAL A 163 5.99 20.14 2.00
N LEU A 164 5.32 19.04 1.67
CA LEU A 164 5.85 17.69 1.86
C LEU A 164 7.11 17.43 1.02
N PHE A 165 7.15 17.93 -0.22
CA PHE A 165 8.32 17.84 -1.08
C PHE A 165 9.50 18.61 -0.51
N LEU A 166 9.30 19.85 -0.06
CA LEU A 166 10.36 20.65 0.57
C LEU A 166 10.90 19.98 1.83
N LEU A 167 10.02 19.39 2.64
CA LEU A 167 10.42 18.58 3.80
C LEU A 167 11.29 17.39 3.35
N ASN A 168 10.86 16.63 2.34
CA ASN A 168 11.60 15.49 1.83
C ASN A 168 12.94 15.88 1.19
N LEU A 169 13.00 16.99 0.46
CA LEU A 169 14.22 17.55 -0.10
C LEU A 169 15.21 17.89 1.00
N SER A 170 14.76 18.60 2.05
CA SER A 170 15.61 18.94 3.20
C SER A 170 16.15 17.69 3.90
N TYR A 171 15.30 16.66 4.04
CA TYR A 171 15.67 15.38 4.64
C TYR A 171 16.73 14.64 3.81
N GLU A 172 16.54 14.54 2.49
CA GLU A 172 17.47 13.80 1.63
C GLU A 172 18.84 14.50 1.50
N ILE A 173 18.87 15.84 1.52
CA ILE A 173 20.12 16.61 1.62
C ILE A 173 20.84 16.27 2.93
N PHE A 174 20.13 16.31 4.06
CA PHE A 174 20.69 15.93 5.36
C PHE A 174 21.20 14.48 5.37
N ASN A 175 20.41 13.56 4.81
CA ASN A 175 20.74 12.15 4.77
C ASN A 175 21.96 11.88 3.87
N TYR A 176 22.10 12.61 2.76
CA TYR A 176 23.31 12.56 1.94
C TYR A 176 24.58 12.87 2.75
N PHE A 177 24.57 13.95 3.52
CA PHE A 177 25.75 14.33 4.32
C PHE A 177 26.08 13.34 5.43
N ILE A 178 25.08 12.79 6.12
CA ILE A 178 25.30 11.82 7.20
C ILE A 178 25.70 10.45 6.65
N SER A 179 25.06 10.01 5.57
CA SER A 179 25.15 8.63 5.09
C SER A 179 26.19 8.42 4.00
N LYS A 180 26.86 9.47 3.52
CA LYS A 180 27.95 9.36 2.53
C LYS A 180 29.09 8.44 2.98
N LYS A 181 29.44 8.45 4.27
CA LYS A 181 30.50 7.60 4.84
C LYS A 181 30.02 6.18 5.16
N THR A 182 28.76 6.01 5.54
CA THR A 182 28.21 4.72 5.99
C THR A 182 27.64 3.88 4.84
N ASN A 183 27.09 4.53 3.80
CA ASN A 183 26.45 3.91 2.64
C ASN A 183 26.92 4.58 1.32
N PRO A 184 28.20 4.42 0.93
CA PRO A 184 28.78 5.11 -0.21
C PRO A 184 28.16 4.71 -1.57
N LEU A 185 27.50 3.56 -1.67
CA LEU A 185 26.81 3.17 -2.91
C LEU A 185 25.63 4.08 -3.26
N LEU A 186 24.91 4.56 -2.25
CA LEU A 186 23.73 5.41 -2.45
C LEU A 186 24.11 6.89 -2.36
N TYR A 187 24.95 7.23 -1.39
CA TYR A 187 25.25 8.62 -1.04
C TYR A 187 26.69 9.03 -1.36
N GLY A 188 27.49 8.14 -1.97
CA GLY A 188 28.83 8.49 -2.46
C GLY A 188 28.79 9.43 -3.66
N ASN A 189 27.75 9.30 -4.51
CA ASN A 189 27.55 10.13 -5.69
C ASN A 189 26.32 11.03 -5.54
N TYR A 190 26.51 12.34 -5.65
CA TYR A 190 25.43 13.32 -5.57
C TYR A 190 24.42 13.21 -6.73
N LYS A 191 24.82 12.62 -7.86
CA LYS A 191 23.96 12.46 -9.05
C LYS A 191 22.67 11.71 -8.75
N ASN A 192 22.71 10.67 -7.91
CA ASN A 192 21.51 9.90 -7.55
C ASN A 192 20.49 10.76 -6.78
N LEU A 193 20.98 11.63 -5.89
CA LEU A 193 20.13 12.57 -5.17
C LEU A 193 19.51 13.59 -6.14
N ILE A 194 20.31 14.18 -7.04
CA ILE A 194 19.81 15.16 -8.02
C ILE A 194 18.74 14.53 -8.91
N ILE A 195 19.01 13.38 -9.52
CA ILE A 195 18.05 12.70 -10.39
C ILE A 195 16.75 12.44 -9.62
N THR A 196 16.85 11.84 -8.43
CA THR A 196 15.68 11.55 -7.59
C THR A 196 14.84 12.81 -7.33
N MET A 197 15.48 13.91 -6.91
CA MET A 197 14.80 15.15 -6.54
C MET A 197 14.20 15.89 -7.73
N VAL A 198 14.90 15.93 -8.86
CA VAL A 198 14.41 16.59 -10.09
C VAL A 198 13.16 15.85 -10.61
N PHE A 199 13.19 14.52 -10.68
CA PHE A 199 12.01 13.76 -11.14
C PHE A 199 10.84 13.83 -10.15
N GLN A 200 11.10 13.89 -8.84
CA GLN A 200 10.05 14.17 -7.85
C GLN A 200 9.46 15.58 -8.01
N ALA A 201 10.30 16.60 -8.26
CA ALA A 201 9.84 17.97 -8.49
C ALA A 201 9.02 18.08 -9.77
N LEU A 202 9.42 17.42 -10.85
CA LEU A 202 8.66 17.42 -12.11
C LEU A 202 7.30 16.72 -11.96
N LEU A 203 7.24 15.60 -11.23
CA LEU A 203 5.97 14.94 -10.90
C LEU A 203 5.07 15.85 -10.06
N LEU A 204 5.63 16.53 -9.05
CA LEU A 204 4.89 17.50 -8.25
C LEU A 204 4.36 18.65 -9.11
N LEU A 205 5.19 19.23 -9.98
CA LEU A 205 4.78 20.28 -10.90
C LEU A 205 3.63 19.83 -11.81
N PHE A 206 3.70 18.60 -12.34
CA PHE A 206 2.61 18.04 -13.13
C PHE A 206 1.30 17.97 -12.34
N VAL A 207 1.34 17.53 -11.06
CA VAL A 207 0.16 17.45 -10.19
C VAL A 207 -0.35 18.84 -9.76
N ILE A 208 0.50 19.86 -9.67
CA ILE A 208 0.09 21.25 -9.38
C ILE A 208 -0.50 21.94 -10.61
N ILE A 209 0.13 21.78 -11.77
CA ILE A 209 -0.27 22.45 -13.01
C ILE A 209 -1.62 21.91 -13.50
N THR A 210 -1.85 20.60 -13.39
CA THR A 210 -3.06 19.96 -13.95
C THR A 210 -4.37 20.56 -13.39
N PRO A 211 -4.58 20.65 -12.06
CA PRO A 211 -5.76 21.30 -11.50
C PRO A 211 -5.85 22.79 -11.81
N PHE A 212 -4.70 23.49 -11.87
CA PHE A 212 -4.66 24.92 -12.17
C PHE A 212 -5.08 25.23 -13.61
N VAL A 213 -4.61 24.42 -14.58
CA VAL A 213 -5.05 24.49 -15.97
C VAL A 213 -6.54 24.19 -16.06
N TRP A 214 -7.01 23.14 -15.37
CA TRP A 214 -8.41 22.73 -15.40
C TRP A 214 -9.36 23.86 -14.96
N ILE A 215 -9.04 24.55 -13.86
CA ILE A 215 -9.83 25.69 -13.37
C ILE A 215 -9.82 26.85 -14.38
N ASN A 216 -8.65 27.19 -14.91
CA ASN A 216 -8.49 28.39 -15.74
C ASN A 216 -9.00 28.25 -17.18
N THR A 217 -9.23 27.03 -17.66
CA THR A 217 -9.78 26.77 -19.00
C THR A 217 -11.30 26.66 -19.04
N GLY A 218 -11.97 26.72 -17.89
CA GLY A 218 -13.43 26.80 -17.80
C GLY A 218 -13.93 28.23 -18.01
N LYS A 219 -15.18 28.39 -18.47
CA LYS A 219 -15.84 29.72 -18.50
C LYS A 219 -15.92 30.37 -17.12
N SER A 220 -15.95 29.55 -16.06
CA SER A 220 -15.85 30.00 -14.67
C SER A 220 -14.98 29.01 -13.88
N PRO A 221 -14.16 29.51 -12.94
CA PRO A 221 -13.21 28.68 -12.18
C PRO A 221 -13.87 27.61 -11.30
N ASN A 222 -15.19 27.69 -11.10
CA ASN A 222 -15.94 26.76 -10.26
C ASN A 222 -16.73 25.71 -11.03
N PHE A 223 -16.64 25.67 -12.37
CA PHE A 223 -17.26 24.64 -13.21
C PHE A 223 -16.19 23.83 -13.93
N LEU A 224 -15.96 22.60 -13.46
CA LEU A 224 -14.90 21.73 -14.00
C LEU A 224 -15.32 20.97 -15.27
N PHE A 225 -16.61 20.66 -15.40
CA PHE A 225 -17.11 19.68 -16.38
C PHE A 225 -18.06 20.28 -17.43
N VAL A 226 -18.54 21.50 -17.20
CA VAL A 226 -19.43 22.22 -18.12
C VAL A 226 -18.62 23.32 -18.80
N ASP A 227 -18.69 23.40 -20.13
CA ASP A 227 -18.00 24.42 -20.94
C ASP A 227 -16.50 24.56 -20.62
N ASN A 228 -15.83 23.44 -20.33
CA ASN A 228 -14.42 23.42 -19.94
C ASN A 228 -13.57 22.75 -21.02
N ARG A 229 -12.71 23.54 -21.69
CA ARG A 229 -11.88 23.07 -22.81
C ARG A 229 -10.88 21.98 -22.41
N PHE A 230 -10.42 21.98 -21.16
CA PHE A 230 -9.51 20.95 -20.67
C PHE A 230 -10.24 19.63 -20.50
N TYR A 231 -11.42 19.65 -19.89
CA TYR A 231 -12.25 18.45 -19.75
C TYR A 231 -12.64 17.86 -21.12
N THR A 232 -13.11 18.68 -22.06
CA THR A 232 -13.49 18.19 -23.39
C THR A 232 -12.31 17.53 -24.11
N ARG A 233 -11.11 18.13 -24.04
CA ARG A 233 -9.90 17.53 -24.61
C ARG A 233 -9.53 16.19 -23.98
N ILE A 234 -9.68 16.05 -22.66
CA ILE A 234 -9.45 14.76 -21.99
C ILE A 234 -10.45 13.74 -22.51
N VAL A 235 -11.74 14.08 -22.53
CA VAL A 235 -12.78 13.17 -23.03
C VAL A 235 -12.47 12.74 -24.45
N ASP A 236 -12.11 13.68 -25.34
CA ASP A 236 -11.77 13.38 -26.73
C ASP A 236 -10.58 12.42 -26.86
N ILE A 237 -9.57 12.52 -26.00
CA ILE A 237 -8.43 11.59 -25.99
C ILE A 237 -8.87 10.15 -25.69
N PHE A 238 -9.88 9.96 -24.84
CA PHE A 238 -10.35 8.63 -24.45
C PHE A 238 -11.49 8.09 -25.33
N THR A 239 -12.35 8.95 -25.88
CA THR A 239 -13.55 8.52 -26.62
C THR A 239 -13.37 8.52 -28.12
N VAL A 240 -12.61 9.47 -28.68
CA VAL A 240 -12.41 9.57 -30.12
C VAL A 240 -11.33 8.57 -30.55
N GLN A 241 -11.74 7.55 -31.31
CA GLN A 241 -10.85 6.51 -31.81
C GLN A 241 -9.96 7.04 -32.93
N SER A 242 -8.83 7.65 -32.57
CA SER A 242 -7.82 8.14 -33.52
C SER A 242 -6.43 7.63 -33.16
N GLY A 243 -5.60 7.37 -34.19
CA GLY A 243 -4.20 6.94 -33.98
C GLY A 243 -3.38 7.97 -33.18
N LYS A 244 -3.68 9.26 -33.33
CA LYS A 244 -3.08 10.34 -32.54
C LYS A 244 -3.40 10.20 -31.05
N ASN A 245 -4.66 9.96 -30.70
CA ASN A 245 -5.09 9.79 -29.31
C ASN A 245 -4.47 8.53 -28.68
N PHE A 246 -4.38 7.44 -29.43
CA PHE A 246 -3.70 6.23 -28.98
C PHE A 246 -2.22 6.46 -28.67
N ILE A 247 -1.49 7.17 -29.54
CA ILE A 247 -0.09 7.54 -29.31
C ILE A 247 0.05 8.44 -28.08
N ILE A 248 -0.85 9.41 -27.91
CA ILE A 248 -0.87 10.30 -26.72
C ILE A 248 -1.04 9.47 -25.44
N LEU A 249 -1.96 8.51 -25.42
CA LEU A 249 -2.18 7.62 -24.27
C LEU A 249 -0.94 6.78 -23.94
N ILE A 250 -0.33 6.14 -24.93
CA ILE A 250 0.90 5.35 -24.72
C ILE A 250 2.03 6.24 -24.20
N ALA A 251 2.26 7.38 -24.84
CA ALA A 251 3.30 8.32 -24.43
C ALA A 251 3.09 8.83 -23.01
N PHE A 252 1.83 9.09 -22.62
CA PHE A 252 1.48 9.50 -21.27
C PHE A 252 1.80 8.42 -20.23
N PHE A 253 1.41 7.16 -20.47
CA PHE A 253 1.74 6.07 -19.55
C PHE A 253 3.24 5.80 -19.48
N PHE A 254 3.94 5.84 -20.62
CA PHE A 254 5.38 5.69 -20.66
C PHE A 254 6.08 6.80 -19.86
N PHE A 255 5.68 8.06 -20.07
CA PHE A 255 6.14 9.21 -19.31
C PHE A 255 5.97 8.99 -17.80
N LEU A 256 4.78 8.61 -17.34
CA LEU A 256 4.52 8.35 -15.93
C LEU A 256 5.41 7.24 -15.37
N ILE A 257 5.53 6.10 -16.05
CA ILE A 257 6.36 4.97 -15.60
C ILE A 257 7.82 5.40 -15.48
N THR A 258 8.37 6.05 -16.50
CA THR A 258 9.77 6.51 -16.50
C THR A 258 10.02 7.48 -15.35
N PHE A 259 9.13 8.45 -15.14
CA PHE A 259 9.28 9.43 -14.07
C PHE A 259 9.17 8.81 -12.69
N ILE A 260 8.24 7.87 -12.47
CA ILE A 260 8.11 7.14 -11.21
C ILE A 260 9.37 6.32 -10.92
N VAL A 261 9.95 5.66 -11.92
CA VAL A 261 11.19 4.88 -11.76
C VAL A 261 12.36 5.79 -11.39
N LEU A 262 12.52 6.92 -12.10
CA LEU A 262 13.63 7.87 -11.87
C LEU A 262 13.46 8.66 -10.57
N ALA A 263 12.23 8.96 -10.15
CA ALA A 263 11.92 9.53 -8.84
C ALA A 263 12.28 8.59 -7.66
N ASN A 264 12.60 7.32 -7.95
CA ASN A 264 12.93 6.29 -6.97
C ASN A 264 14.28 5.60 -7.27
N THR A 265 15.25 6.30 -7.88
CA THR A 265 16.53 5.69 -8.29
C THR A 265 17.26 4.96 -7.16
N ASN A 266 17.24 5.49 -5.93
CA ASN A 266 17.88 4.86 -4.77
C ASN A 266 17.36 3.43 -4.51
N PHE A 267 16.05 3.21 -4.67
CA PHE A 267 15.46 1.89 -4.52
C PHE A 267 15.96 0.92 -5.60
N PHE A 268 15.91 1.33 -6.86
CA PHE A 268 16.38 0.51 -7.98
C PHE A 268 17.88 0.24 -7.94
N ALA A 269 18.69 1.22 -7.51
CA ALA A 269 20.12 1.06 -7.30
C ALA A 269 20.44 -0.01 -6.25
N LEU A 270 19.66 -0.09 -5.15
CA LEU A 270 19.80 -1.16 -4.17
C LEU A 270 19.41 -2.54 -4.72
N VAL A 271 18.36 -2.59 -5.54
CA VAL A 271 17.87 -3.83 -6.16
C VAL A 271 18.88 -4.36 -7.17
N ILE A 272 19.40 -3.52 -8.07
CA ILE A 272 20.39 -3.87 -9.09
C ILE A 272 21.68 -4.37 -8.44
N ASN A 273 22.16 -3.66 -7.41
CA ASN A 273 23.39 -4.03 -6.70
C ASN A 273 23.21 -5.17 -5.70
N LYS A 274 22.01 -5.76 -5.60
CA LYS A 274 21.65 -6.85 -4.68
C LYS A 274 21.98 -6.56 -3.21
N ARG A 275 22.11 -5.29 -2.81
CA ARG A 275 22.47 -4.85 -1.44
C ARG A 275 21.25 -4.45 -0.61
N TYR A 276 20.08 -4.96 -0.97
CA TYR A 276 18.84 -4.63 -0.29
C TYR A 276 18.85 -5.20 1.13
N ASP A 277 18.69 -4.33 2.14
CA ASP A 277 18.70 -4.77 3.54
C ASP A 277 17.41 -5.57 3.84
N ARG A 278 17.61 -6.81 4.24
CA ARG A 278 16.52 -7.72 4.61
C ARG A 278 15.74 -7.25 5.82
N ASN A 279 16.43 -6.69 6.81
CA ASN A 279 15.80 -6.18 8.02
C ASN A 279 14.99 -4.91 7.73
N TYR A 280 15.39 -4.14 6.72
CA TYR A 280 14.60 -3.03 6.21
C TYR A 280 13.27 -3.50 5.60
N VAL A 281 13.25 -4.56 4.76
CA VAL A 281 11.98 -5.10 4.23
C VAL A 281 11.09 -5.61 5.37
N LYS A 282 11.67 -6.33 6.34
CA LYS A 282 10.91 -6.82 7.51
C LYS A 282 10.28 -5.69 8.30
N ASN A 283 11.01 -4.59 8.53
CA ASN A 283 10.46 -3.39 9.18
C ASN A 283 9.26 -2.86 8.38
N ASN A 284 9.33 -2.82 7.05
CA ASN A 284 8.20 -2.36 6.23
C ASN A 284 6.98 -3.30 6.29
N LEU A 285 7.18 -4.60 6.47
CA LEU A 285 6.07 -5.54 6.69
C LEU A 285 5.34 -5.26 8.01
N TRP A 286 6.05 -4.83 9.05
CA TRP A 286 5.41 -4.40 10.31
C TRP A 286 4.46 -3.23 10.10
N PHE A 287 4.86 -2.23 9.31
CA PHE A 287 3.98 -1.10 8.99
C PHE A 287 2.71 -1.56 8.24
N ILE A 288 2.84 -2.52 7.32
CA ILE A 288 1.70 -3.08 6.59
C ILE A 288 0.76 -3.85 7.53
N LEU A 289 1.31 -4.56 8.52
CA LEU A 289 0.49 -5.22 9.54
C LEU A 289 -0.29 -4.22 10.40
N LEU A 290 0.24 -3.02 10.67
CA LEU A 290 -0.50 -1.96 11.36
C LEU A 290 -1.70 -1.47 10.54
N LEU A 291 -1.51 -1.30 9.23
CA LEU A 291 -2.62 -0.95 8.32
C LEU A 291 -3.67 -2.06 8.29
N PHE A 292 -3.23 -3.31 8.21
CA PHE A 292 -4.12 -4.46 8.28
C PHE A 292 -4.92 -4.49 9.57
N SER A 293 -4.29 -4.26 10.74
CA SER A 293 -5.01 -4.23 12.01
C SER A 293 -6.06 -3.13 12.07
N ALA A 294 -5.78 -1.95 11.51
CA ALA A 294 -6.77 -0.87 11.45
C ALA A 294 -7.99 -1.24 10.60
N ILE A 295 -7.75 -1.84 9.42
CA ILE A 295 -8.83 -2.31 8.52
C ILE A 295 -9.59 -3.48 9.13
N PHE A 296 -8.90 -4.41 9.82
CA PHE A 296 -9.54 -5.51 10.52
C PHE A 296 -10.50 -5.02 11.60
N ILE A 297 -10.07 -4.07 12.44
CA ILE A 297 -10.92 -3.47 13.49
C ILE A 297 -12.09 -2.72 12.85
N TRP A 298 -11.86 -2.00 11.76
CA TRP A 298 -12.93 -1.32 11.06
C TRP A 298 -13.95 -2.27 10.44
N LEU A 299 -13.54 -3.37 9.82
CA LEU A 299 -14.46 -4.37 9.27
C LEU A 299 -15.39 -4.96 10.33
N LEU A 300 -14.93 -5.10 11.58
CA LEU A 300 -15.81 -5.49 12.70
C LEU A 300 -16.95 -4.50 12.91
N ARG A 301 -16.69 -3.18 12.76
CA ARG A 301 -17.75 -2.16 12.78
C ARG A 301 -18.65 -2.28 11.55
N VAL A 302 -18.10 -2.57 10.37
CA VAL A 302 -18.87 -2.64 9.12
C VAL A 302 -19.98 -3.69 9.20
N PHE A 303 -19.79 -4.79 9.93
CA PHE A 303 -20.86 -5.77 10.18
C PHE A 303 -22.11 -5.20 10.89
N ALA A 304 -22.01 -4.04 11.53
CA ALA A 304 -23.15 -3.42 12.21
C ALA A 304 -24.12 -2.69 11.25
N TYR A 305 -23.73 -2.46 9.98
CA TYR A 305 -24.63 -1.88 8.99
C TYR A 305 -25.67 -2.90 8.52
N LYS A 306 -26.93 -2.45 8.45
CA LYS A 306 -28.08 -3.25 8.05
C LYS A 306 -28.25 -3.32 6.53
N HIS A 307 -28.63 -4.50 6.06
CA HIS A 307 -28.98 -4.84 4.68
C HIS A 307 -30.24 -5.73 4.70
N GLU A 308 -31.39 -5.13 4.99
CA GLU A 308 -32.69 -5.79 5.08
C GLU A 308 -33.34 -5.96 3.69
N ASN A 309 -33.06 -5.06 2.72
CA ASN A 309 -33.68 -5.07 1.40
C ASN A 309 -32.65 -5.02 0.25
N GLU A 310 -31.84 -6.07 0.08
CA GLU A 310 -31.08 -6.21 -1.17
C GLU A 310 -32.08 -6.39 -2.32
N ASN A 311 -32.08 -5.47 -3.31
CA ASN A 311 -32.82 -5.57 -4.57
C ASN A 311 -32.28 -6.73 -5.42
N LEU A 312 -32.42 -7.96 -4.92
CA LEU A 312 -32.05 -9.17 -5.60
C LEU A 312 -33.13 -9.50 -6.64
N PRO A 313 -32.75 -9.84 -7.88
CA PRO A 313 -33.71 -10.37 -8.85
C PRO A 313 -34.41 -11.58 -8.22
N ILE A 314 -35.73 -11.60 -8.32
CA ILE A 314 -36.65 -12.60 -7.75
C ILE A 314 -36.10 -14.00 -8.02
N GLY A 315 -35.45 -14.56 -7.01
CA GLY A 315 -34.69 -15.79 -7.05
C GLY A 315 -34.43 -16.23 -5.62
N ASN A 316 -34.32 -17.54 -5.41
CA ASN A 316 -34.42 -18.15 -4.08
C ASN A 316 -33.27 -17.70 -3.15
N ASN A 317 -33.49 -16.62 -2.38
CA ASN A 317 -32.51 -15.96 -1.49
C ASN A 317 -31.84 -16.92 -0.50
N HIS A 318 -32.50 -18.04 -0.17
CA HIS A 318 -31.94 -19.10 0.66
C HIS A 318 -30.75 -19.85 0.02
N LEU A 319 -30.72 -20.02 -1.31
CA LEU A 319 -29.63 -20.72 -1.99
C LEU A 319 -28.31 -19.92 -1.93
N LEU A 320 -28.37 -18.59 -1.83
CA LEU A 320 -27.19 -17.74 -1.74
C LEU A 320 -26.42 -17.92 -0.43
N TRP A 321 -27.07 -18.38 0.64
CA TRP A 321 -26.39 -18.68 1.91
C TRP A 321 -25.46 -19.89 1.82
N VAL A 322 -25.64 -20.78 0.85
CA VAL A 322 -24.74 -21.93 0.62
C VAL A 322 -23.30 -21.46 0.38
N TYR A 323 -23.12 -20.27 -0.21
CA TYR A 323 -21.81 -19.69 -0.45
C TYR A 323 -21.02 -19.38 0.82
N ILE A 324 -21.63 -19.39 2.02
CA ILE A 324 -20.91 -19.26 3.30
C ILE A 324 -19.95 -20.44 3.55
N LEU A 325 -20.14 -21.58 2.87
CA LEU A 325 -19.23 -22.73 2.91
C LEU A 325 -17.78 -22.36 2.53
N GLN A 326 -17.58 -21.29 1.77
CA GLN A 326 -16.25 -20.74 1.49
C GLN A 326 -15.48 -20.37 2.76
N SER A 327 -16.17 -19.82 3.78
CA SER A 327 -15.55 -19.49 5.06
C SER A 327 -15.06 -20.73 5.79
N PHE A 328 -15.86 -21.80 5.80
CA PHE A 328 -15.45 -23.10 6.34
C PHE A 328 -14.27 -23.69 5.56
N PHE A 329 -14.31 -23.62 4.23
CA PHE A 329 -13.23 -24.06 3.36
C PHE A 329 -11.91 -23.33 3.65
N ALA A 330 -11.94 -22.01 3.87
CA ALA A 330 -10.77 -21.23 4.24
C ALA A 330 -10.16 -21.69 5.57
N ILE A 331 -10.99 -21.98 6.59
CA ILE A 331 -10.54 -22.51 7.88
C ILE A 331 -9.91 -23.90 7.72
N ILE A 332 -10.51 -24.78 6.91
CA ILE A 332 -9.94 -26.11 6.64
C ILE A 332 -8.56 -25.98 5.98
N ILE A 333 -8.40 -25.08 5.01
CA ILE A 333 -7.11 -24.82 4.38
C ILE A 333 -6.07 -24.34 5.40
N LEU A 334 -6.46 -23.48 6.35
CA LEU A 334 -5.56 -23.04 7.42
C LEU A 334 -5.07 -24.22 8.26
N ILE A 335 -5.99 -25.11 8.67
CA ILE A 335 -5.65 -26.31 9.45
C ILE A 335 -4.70 -27.20 8.66
N LEU A 336 -4.99 -27.48 7.39
CA LEU A 336 -4.11 -28.25 6.52
C LEU A 336 -2.72 -27.61 6.42
N TYR A 337 -2.64 -26.29 6.22
CA TYR A 337 -1.38 -25.57 6.18
C TYR A 337 -0.58 -25.71 7.49
N MET A 338 -1.23 -25.58 8.64
CA MET A 338 -0.59 -25.78 9.94
C MET A 338 -0.05 -27.21 10.09
N VAL A 339 -0.84 -28.22 9.72
CA VAL A 339 -0.41 -29.64 9.78
C VAL A 339 0.81 -29.89 8.90
N PHE A 340 0.82 -29.40 7.66
CA PHE A 340 1.94 -29.57 6.73
C PHE A 340 3.20 -28.82 7.16
N THR A 341 3.07 -27.64 7.77
CA THR A 341 4.21 -26.82 8.15
C THR A 341 4.80 -27.16 9.52
N LEU A 342 3.98 -27.54 10.50
CA LEU A 342 4.41 -27.80 11.89
C LEU A 342 4.86 -29.24 12.13
N LYS A 343 4.45 -30.21 11.30
CA LYS A 343 4.80 -31.62 11.49
C LYS A 343 6.26 -31.88 11.10
N LYS A 344 7.14 -31.95 12.12
CA LYS A 344 8.59 -32.22 11.98
C LYS A 344 8.94 -33.39 11.05
N ARG A 345 8.12 -34.45 11.02
CA ARG A 345 8.34 -35.70 10.26
C ARG A 345 8.15 -35.56 8.74
N LEU A 346 7.44 -34.53 8.26
CA LEU A 346 7.21 -34.24 6.83
C LEU A 346 8.10 -33.11 6.31
N SER A 347 8.94 -32.52 7.18
CA SER A 347 9.78 -31.39 6.83
C SER A 347 10.99 -31.83 6.00
N ALA A 348 10.82 -31.96 4.69
CA ALA A 348 11.91 -31.64 3.79
C ALA A 348 12.29 -30.19 4.11
N LYS A 349 13.44 -29.97 4.80
CA LYS A 349 13.97 -28.65 5.22
C LYS A 349 14.38 -27.75 4.04
N SER A 350 13.72 -27.90 2.90
CA SER A 350 13.85 -27.09 1.71
C SER A 350 13.08 -25.78 1.93
N SER A 351 13.80 -24.66 1.96
CA SER A 351 13.21 -23.31 1.97
C SER A 351 12.33 -23.03 0.76
N LEU A 352 12.48 -23.81 -0.32
CA LEU A 352 11.68 -23.73 -1.52
C LEU A 352 10.34 -24.46 -1.33
N ASN A 353 10.31 -25.59 -0.62
CA ASN A 353 9.07 -26.32 -0.34
C ASN A 353 8.14 -25.54 0.60
N THR A 354 8.68 -24.94 1.66
CA THR A 354 7.89 -24.08 2.56
C THR A 354 7.31 -22.86 1.85
N LEU A 355 8.06 -22.31 0.90
CA LEU A 355 7.62 -21.23 0.05
C LEU A 355 6.53 -21.67 -0.93
N LEU A 356 6.71 -22.81 -1.60
CA LEU A 356 5.72 -23.35 -2.53
C LEU A 356 4.40 -23.61 -1.79
N ASN A 357 4.45 -24.21 -0.60
CA ASN A 357 3.26 -24.41 0.24
C ASN A 357 2.55 -23.09 0.58
N LEU A 358 3.28 -22.05 0.99
CA LEU A 358 2.68 -20.73 1.24
C LEU A 358 1.90 -20.25 0.03
N VAL A 359 2.51 -20.28 -1.15
CA VAL A 359 1.94 -19.63 -2.33
C VAL A 359 0.77 -20.46 -2.87
N VAL A 360 0.88 -21.79 -2.87
CA VAL A 360 -0.23 -22.70 -3.17
C VAL A 360 -1.42 -22.38 -2.27
N THR A 361 -1.22 -22.28 -0.96
CA THR A 361 -2.29 -21.90 -0.03
C THR A 361 -2.89 -20.53 -0.35
N GLN A 362 -2.08 -19.51 -0.63
CA GLN A 362 -2.57 -18.17 -0.98
C GLN A 362 -3.39 -18.18 -2.28
N THR A 363 -2.91 -18.88 -3.32
CA THR A 363 -3.66 -18.99 -4.59
C THR A 363 -4.99 -19.69 -4.43
N ILE A 364 -5.04 -20.83 -3.73
CA ILE A 364 -6.27 -21.59 -3.53
C ILE A 364 -7.29 -20.72 -2.81
N LEU A 365 -6.89 -20.03 -1.73
CA LEU A 365 -7.76 -19.11 -1.00
C LEU A 365 -8.26 -17.94 -1.87
N SER A 366 -7.36 -17.35 -2.68
CA SER A 366 -7.74 -16.24 -3.57
C SER A 366 -8.68 -16.68 -4.70
N LEU A 367 -8.44 -17.86 -5.28
CA LEU A 367 -9.23 -18.41 -6.38
C LEU A 367 -10.61 -18.82 -5.89
N SER A 368 -10.69 -19.53 -4.76
CA SER A 368 -11.97 -19.97 -4.21
C SER A 368 -12.84 -18.79 -3.80
N LEU A 369 -12.25 -17.77 -3.17
CA LEU A 369 -12.96 -16.54 -2.84
C LEU A 369 -13.45 -15.82 -4.10
N PHE A 370 -12.59 -15.66 -5.10
CA PHE A 370 -12.96 -15.05 -6.38
C PHE A 370 -14.15 -15.78 -7.03
N LEU A 371 -14.07 -17.10 -7.19
CA LEU A 371 -15.15 -17.90 -7.77
C LEU A 371 -16.46 -17.72 -7.02
N VAL A 372 -16.43 -17.78 -5.69
CA VAL A 372 -17.64 -17.62 -4.86
C VAL A 372 -18.24 -16.22 -5.02
N THR A 373 -17.41 -15.17 -5.08
CA THR A 373 -17.89 -13.79 -5.29
C THR A 373 -18.40 -13.49 -6.68
N LEU A 374 -18.09 -14.32 -7.69
CA LEU A 374 -18.69 -14.20 -9.02
C LEU A 374 -20.16 -14.64 -9.03
N PHE A 375 -20.49 -15.66 -8.25
CA PHE A 375 -21.83 -16.27 -8.24
C PHE A 375 -22.70 -15.82 -7.08
N ASN A 376 -22.12 -15.29 -6.00
CA ASN A 376 -22.87 -14.77 -4.86
C ASN A 376 -23.16 -13.27 -5.00
N SER A 377 -24.43 -12.92 -5.15
CA SER A 377 -24.88 -11.52 -5.15
C SER A 377 -25.21 -10.98 -3.75
N LYS A 378 -25.21 -11.82 -2.71
CA LYS A 378 -25.56 -11.40 -1.35
C LYS A 378 -24.38 -10.71 -0.65
N SER A 379 -24.53 -9.44 -0.30
CA SER A 379 -23.45 -8.59 0.22
C SER A 379 -22.94 -9.08 1.57
N VAL A 380 -23.84 -9.50 2.46
CA VAL A 380 -23.51 -10.01 3.81
C VAL A 380 -22.63 -11.26 3.72
N VAL A 381 -23.01 -12.22 2.86
CA VAL A 381 -22.26 -13.47 2.67
C VAL A 381 -20.89 -13.17 2.04
N SER A 382 -20.84 -12.22 1.10
CA SER A 382 -19.58 -11.75 0.51
C SER A 382 -18.66 -11.14 1.58
N LEU A 383 -19.17 -10.26 2.44
CA LEU A 383 -18.43 -9.64 3.54
C LEU A 383 -17.85 -10.69 4.50
N ILE A 384 -18.66 -11.65 4.95
CA ILE A 384 -18.23 -12.74 5.83
C ILE A 384 -17.10 -13.55 5.18
N ASN A 385 -17.31 -13.99 3.93
CA ASN A 385 -16.34 -14.80 3.20
C ASN A 385 -15.01 -14.07 2.99
N VAL A 386 -15.05 -12.78 2.65
CA VAL A 386 -13.86 -11.95 2.49
C VAL A 386 -13.16 -11.78 3.84
N PHE A 387 -13.89 -11.41 4.90
CA PHE A 387 -13.34 -11.19 6.24
C PHE A 387 -12.60 -12.43 6.76
N ILE A 388 -13.23 -13.60 6.69
CA ILE A 388 -12.63 -14.87 7.14
C ILE A 388 -11.45 -15.25 6.26
N THR A 389 -11.60 -15.20 4.93
CA THR A 389 -10.52 -15.60 4.00
C THR A 389 -9.29 -14.72 4.15
N ILE A 390 -9.45 -13.40 4.27
CA ILE A 390 -8.33 -12.46 4.45
C ILE A 390 -7.64 -12.68 5.80
N THR A 391 -8.41 -12.94 6.86
CA THR A 391 -7.86 -13.27 8.19
C THR A 391 -7.01 -14.54 8.13
N VAL A 392 -7.51 -15.56 7.42
CA VAL A 392 -6.76 -16.80 7.15
C VAL A 392 -5.50 -16.51 6.34
N GLN A 393 -5.59 -15.77 5.23
CA GLN A 393 -4.44 -15.44 4.37
C GLN A 393 -3.34 -14.72 5.15
N MET A 394 -3.70 -13.74 5.99
CA MET A 394 -2.74 -13.01 6.83
C MET A 394 -2.15 -13.89 7.93
N SER A 395 -2.93 -14.82 8.50
CA SER A 395 -2.44 -15.81 9.47
C SER A 395 -1.41 -16.75 8.85
N VAL A 396 -1.66 -17.25 7.64
CA VAL A 396 -0.72 -18.08 6.87
C VAL A 396 0.58 -17.31 6.60
N PHE A 397 0.51 -16.04 6.21
CA PHE A 397 1.71 -15.19 6.07
C PHE A 397 2.47 -15.04 7.39
N GLY A 398 1.77 -14.78 8.49
CA GLY A 398 2.38 -14.65 9.83
C GLY A 398 3.14 -15.90 10.26
N ILE A 399 2.52 -17.07 10.10
CA ILE A 399 3.13 -18.37 10.39
C ILE A 399 4.39 -18.58 9.54
N TYR A 400 4.31 -18.31 8.23
CA TYR A 400 5.45 -18.45 7.33
C TYR A 400 6.64 -17.57 7.72
N ILE A 401 6.38 -16.28 8.04
CA ILE A 401 7.42 -15.33 8.42
C ILE A 401 8.07 -15.71 9.75
N PHE A 402 7.27 -16.18 10.71
CA PHE A 402 7.77 -16.60 12.02
C PHE A 402 8.65 -17.86 11.94
N GLN A 403 8.24 -18.86 11.16
CA GLN A 403 8.99 -20.09 10.97
C GLN A 403 10.28 -19.87 10.15
N ASN A 404 10.21 -19.07 9.08
CA ASN A 404 11.31 -18.91 8.15
C ASN A 404 12.20 -17.72 8.52
N LYS A 405 13.20 -17.99 9.37
CA LYS A 405 14.18 -16.96 9.75
C LYS A 405 15.08 -16.49 8.63
N ASN A 406 15.14 -17.14 7.44
CA ASN A 406 16.04 -16.80 6.31
C ASN A 406 15.33 -16.64 4.94
N ILE A 407 14.27 -15.84 4.89
CA ILE A 407 13.56 -15.46 3.65
C ILE A 407 14.40 -14.50 2.80
N SER A 408 14.55 -14.80 1.50
CA SER A 408 15.24 -13.93 0.55
C SER A 408 14.55 -12.55 0.38
N THR A 409 15.31 -11.52 0.06
CA THR A 409 14.81 -10.14 -0.10
C THR A 409 13.78 -10.00 -1.22
N LYS A 410 14.03 -10.61 -2.38
CA LYS A 410 13.11 -10.62 -3.52
C LYS A 410 11.73 -11.17 -3.12
N LEU A 411 11.74 -12.25 -2.36
CA LEU A 411 10.51 -12.86 -1.87
C LEU A 411 9.80 -11.95 -0.85
N LEU A 412 10.52 -11.35 0.10
CA LEU A 412 9.91 -10.41 1.05
C LEU A 412 9.26 -9.21 0.35
N VAL A 413 9.88 -8.68 -0.71
CA VAL A 413 9.31 -7.58 -1.51
C VAL A 413 8.01 -8.03 -2.19
N LEU A 414 7.96 -9.26 -2.68
CA LEU A 414 6.74 -9.73 -3.34
C LEU A 414 5.63 -10.07 -2.33
N LEU A 415 5.96 -10.70 -1.20
CA LEU A 415 5.02 -10.90 -0.09
C LEU A 415 4.41 -9.57 0.37
N LYS A 416 5.24 -8.51 0.43
CA LYS A 416 4.80 -7.14 0.70
C LYS A 416 3.70 -6.68 -0.27
N VAL A 417 3.87 -6.93 -1.57
CA VAL A 417 2.88 -6.55 -2.60
C VAL A 417 1.57 -7.33 -2.43
N ILE A 418 1.63 -8.64 -2.18
CA ILE A 418 0.43 -9.46 -1.95
C ILE A 418 -0.33 -8.95 -0.72
N MET A 419 0.37 -8.71 0.39
CA MET A 419 -0.28 -8.19 1.61
C MET A 419 -0.96 -6.83 1.38
N ILE A 420 -0.34 -5.94 0.60
CA ILE A 420 -0.96 -4.65 0.25
C ILE A 420 -2.24 -4.86 -0.55
N LEU A 421 -2.23 -5.75 -1.55
CA LEU A 421 -3.42 -6.01 -2.36
C LEU A 421 -4.55 -6.64 -1.54
N ILE A 422 -4.23 -7.56 -0.62
CA ILE A 422 -5.21 -8.13 0.33
C ILE A 422 -5.85 -7.03 1.18
N ILE A 423 -5.05 -6.10 1.72
CA ILE A 423 -5.52 -4.97 2.52
C ILE A 423 -6.43 -4.05 1.68
N LEU A 424 -6.07 -3.78 0.42
CA LEU A 424 -6.90 -2.97 -0.48
C LEU A 424 -8.23 -3.66 -0.80
N THR A 425 -8.22 -4.97 -1.01
CA THR A 425 -9.47 -5.75 -1.21
C THR A 425 -10.36 -5.69 0.02
N ALA A 426 -9.80 -5.84 1.23
CA ALA A 426 -10.55 -5.69 2.48
C ALA A 426 -11.17 -4.28 2.59
N ALA A 427 -10.41 -3.23 2.27
CA ALA A 427 -10.90 -1.86 2.28
C ALA A 427 -12.06 -1.65 1.30
N ILE A 428 -11.91 -2.12 0.06
CA ILE A 428 -12.90 -1.97 -1.00
C ILE A 428 -14.20 -2.72 -0.66
N VAL A 429 -14.12 -3.94 -0.14
CA VAL A 429 -15.30 -4.69 0.30
C VAL A 429 -16.01 -3.99 1.46
N GLY A 430 -15.25 -3.45 2.42
CA GLY A 430 -15.85 -2.69 3.52
C GLY A 430 -16.55 -1.41 3.04
N PHE A 431 -15.98 -0.70 2.06
CA PHE A 431 -16.63 0.48 1.48
C PHE A 431 -17.85 0.11 0.65
N ASP A 432 -17.79 -0.96 -0.13
CA ASP A 432 -18.92 -1.47 -0.91
C ASP A 432 -20.10 -1.86 -0.01
N TYR A 433 -19.83 -2.58 1.08
CA TYR A 433 -20.85 -2.93 2.06
C TYR A 433 -21.45 -1.69 2.75
N LEU A 434 -20.62 -0.71 3.13
CA LEU A 434 -21.10 0.53 3.74
C LEU A 434 -22.02 1.31 2.77
N LEU A 435 -21.63 1.44 1.50
CA LEU A 435 -22.39 2.20 0.49
C LEU A 435 -23.71 1.53 0.13
N THR A 436 -23.73 0.19 0.08
CA THR A 436 -24.93 -0.60 -0.25
C THR A 436 -25.89 -0.81 0.92
N SER A 437 -25.52 -0.37 2.13
CA SER A 437 -26.38 -0.48 3.31
C SER A 437 -27.71 0.24 3.14
N ASP A 438 -28.76 -0.21 3.86
CA ASP A 438 -30.12 0.31 3.72
C ASP A 438 -30.22 1.83 3.94
N HIS A 439 -29.28 2.38 4.71
CA HIS A 439 -29.19 3.81 5.00
C HIS A 439 -28.77 4.63 3.77
N HIS A 440 -27.93 4.08 2.89
CA HIS A 440 -27.34 4.80 1.76
C HIS A 440 -27.86 4.32 0.40
N ASN A 441 -28.25 3.04 0.27
CA ASN A 441 -28.81 2.43 -0.95
C ASN A 441 -28.03 2.75 -2.24
N ASN A 442 -26.70 2.85 -2.14
CA ASN A 442 -25.84 3.17 -3.27
C ASN A 442 -25.23 1.91 -3.88
N TYR A 443 -25.82 1.46 -4.98
CA TYR A 443 -25.36 0.33 -5.78
C TYR A 443 -24.49 0.74 -6.99
N LEU A 444 -24.20 2.03 -7.17
CA LEU A 444 -23.39 2.52 -8.30
C LEU A 444 -21.92 2.09 -8.15
N PHE A 445 -21.43 1.99 -6.91
CA PHE A 445 -20.09 1.49 -6.63
C PHE A 445 -19.93 0.00 -6.93
N SER A 446 -20.99 -0.79 -6.72
CA SER A 446 -21.03 -2.22 -7.03
C SER A 446 -21.29 -2.48 -8.52
N ASN A 447 -21.90 -1.55 -9.26
CA ASN A 447 -22.32 -1.71 -10.66
C ASN A 447 -21.44 -0.93 -11.66
N ILE A 448 -20.12 -0.99 -11.52
CA ILE A 448 -19.21 -0.42 -12.53
C ILE A 448 -19.28 -1.31 -13.78
N GLN A 449 -19.79 -0.81 -14.91
CA GLN A 449 -19.66 -1.52 -16.20
C GLN A 449 -18.16 -1.55 -16.59
N PRO A 450 -17.54 -2.72 -16.91
CA PRO A 450 -18.09 -3.97 -17.46
C PRO A 450 -18.72 -4.93 -16.42
N LYS A 451 -19.22 -6.10 -16.84
CA LYS A 451 -19.97 -7.10 -16.02
C LYS A 451 -19.34 -7.56 -14.67
N MET A 452 -18.21 -7.01 -14.24
CA MET A 452 -17.53 -7.35 -12.98
C MET A 452 -17.47 -6.12 -12.06
N ASN A 453 -17.86 -6.30 -10.80
CA ASN A 453 -17.77 -5.23 -9.80
C ASN A 453 -16.32 -4.98 -9.34
N LEU A 454 -16.06 -3.84 -8.69
CA LEU A 454 -14.72 -3.46 -8.21
C LEU A 454 -14.10 -4.53 -7.29
N VAL A 455 -14.93 -5.15 -6.43
CA VAL A 455 -14.52 -6.23 -5.52
C VAL A 455 -13.96 -7.42 -6.31
N GLN A 456 -14.67 -7.87 -7.34
CA GLN A 456 -14.28 -8.98 -8.21
C GLN A 456 -12.99 -8.64 -8.99
N ILE A 457 -12.85 -7.41 -9.48
CA ILE A 457 -11.61 -6.95 -10.15
C ILE A 457 -10.42 -7.06 -9.19
N MET A 458 -10.56 -6.60 -7.95
CA MET A 458 -9.49 -6.68 -6.96
C MET A 458 -9.14 -8.12 -6.56
N LEU A 459 -10.15 -8.99 -6.44
CA LEU A 459 -9.94 -10.41 -6.17
C LEU A 459 -9.22 -11.11 -7.35
N LEU A 460 -9.56 -10.76 -8.58
CA LEU A 460 -8.88 -11.25 -9.78
C LEU A 460 -7.41 -10.78 -9.81
N LEU A 461 -7.14 -9.53 -9.45
CA LEU A 461 -5.76 -9.02 -9.32
C LEU A 461 -4.97 -9.78 -8.26
N ASN A 462 -5.56 -10.05 -7.09
CA ASN A 462 -4.94 -10.89 -6.05
C ASN A 462 -4.63 -12.30 -6.55
N PHE A 463 -5.60 -12.93 -7.23
CA PHE A 463 -5.44 -14.26 -7.78
C PHE A 463 -4.34 -14.30 -8.85
N SER A 464 -4.37 -13.39 -9.83
CA SER A 464 -3.40 -13.33 -10.93
C SER A 464 -1.96 -13.13 -10.43
N LEU A 465 -1.75 -12.26 -9.43
CA LEU A 465 -0.42 -12.05 -8.86
C LEU A 465 0.07 -13.28 -8.07
N SER A 466 -0.84 -13.93 -7.33
CA SER A 466 -0.50 -15.17 -6.62
C SER A 466 -0.21 -16.31 -7.61
N PHE A 467 -0.98 -16.41 -8.71
CA PHE A 467 -0.84 -17.41 -9.76
C PHE A 467 0.48 -17.26 -10.52
N THR A 468 0.81 -16.05 -10.98
CA THR A 468 2.10 -15.78 -11.64
C THR A 468 3.29 -16.20 -10.79
N LEU A 469 3.18 -16.04 -9.47
CA LEU A 469 4.24 -16.48 -8.57
C LEU A 469 4.32 -18.01 -8.44
N ILE A 470 3.19 -18.71 -8.39
CA ILE A 470 3.22 -20.18 -8.45
C ILE A 470 3.89 -20.63 -9.73
N SER A 471 3.51 -20.09 -10.89
CA SER A 471 4.12 -20.43 -12.17
C SER A 471 5.63 -20.21 -12.15
N TYR A 472 6.10 -19.08 -11.59
CA TYR A 472 7.54 -18.83 -11.44
C TYR A 472 8.23 -19.86 -10.54
N LEU A 473 7.64 -20.20 -9.40
CA LEU A 473 8.23 -21.13 -8.45
C LEU A 473 8.23 -22.57 -8.94
N THR A 474 7.17 -23.01 -9.63
CA THR A 474 7.10 -24.35 -10.21
C THR A 474 8.16 -24.52 -11.30
N ILE A 475 8.32 -23.55 -12.19
CA ILE A 475 9.41 -23.56 -13.20
C ILE A 475 10.77 -23.67 -12.50
N LYS A 476 11.02 -22.85 -11.48
CA LYS A 476 12.27 -22.89 -10.71
C LYS A 476 12.48 -24.24 -10.03
N PHE A 477 11.44 -24.84 -9.47
CA PHE A 477 11.50 -26.14 -8.81
C PHE A 477 11.85 -27.24 -9.81
N THR A 478 11.18 -27.26 -10.96
CA THR A 478 11.47 -28.19 -12.06
C THR A 478 12.91 -28.06 -12.54
N MET A 479 13.43 -26.84 -12.70
CA MET A 479 14.84 -26.61 -13.06
C MET A 479 15.82 -27.14 -12.00
N VAL A 480 15.50 -27.00 -10.72
CA VAL A 480 16.34 -27.51 -9.63
C VAL A 480 16.34 -29.04 -9.62
N ILE A 481 15.18 -29.69 -9.75
CA ILE A 481 15.07 -31.15 -9.86
C ILE A 481 15.86 -31.64 -11.08
N PHE A 482 15.72 -30.98 -12.23
CA PHE A 482 16.46 -31.35 -13.43
C PHE A 482 17.99 -31.28 -13.22
N LYS A 483 18.48 -30.20 -12.58
CA LYS A 483 19.90 -30.06 -12.24
C LYS A 483 20.39 -31.14 -11.27
N ILE A 484 19.61 -31.46 -10.24
CA ILE A 484 19.95 -32.52 -9.28
C ILE A 484 20.01 -33.87 -9.99
N ASN A 485 19.03 -34.17 -10.84
CA ASN A 485 19.00 -35.42 -11.61
C ASN A 485 20.18 -35.51 -12.59
N LYS A 486 20.59 -34.40 -13.20
CA LYS A 486 21.78 -34.34 -14.06
C LYS A 486 23.07 -34.59 -13.26
N LEU A 487 23.25 -33.90 -12.13
CA LEU A 487 24.38 -34.10 -11.22
C LEU A 487 24.47 -35.53 -10.70
N ASN A 488 23.34 -36.14 -10.32
CA ASN A 488 23.32 -37.52 -9.86
C ASN A 488 23.68 -38.52 -10.97
N LYS A 489 23.33 -38.22 -12.22
CA LYS A 489 23.77 -39.03 -13.38
C LYS A 489 25.28 -38.89 -13.62
N GLU A 490 25.82 -37.68 -13.54
CA GLU A 490 27.26 -37.41 -13.67
C GLU A 490 28.06 -38.13 -12.56
N LEU A 491 27.65 -37.99 -11.29
CA LEU A 491 28.26 -38.68 -10.15
C LEU A 491 28.19 -40.21 -10.24
N ASN A 492 27.11 -40.77 -10.81
CA ASN A 492 26.99 -42.22 -11.00
C ASN A 492 27.84 -42.72 -12.17
N ASN A 493 28.16 -41.86 -13.14
CA ASN A 493 29.05 -42.18 -14.25
C ASN A 493 30.52 -42.08 -13.86
N GLU A 494 30.90 -41.20 -12.93
CA GLU A 494 32.28 -41.11 -12.39
C GLU A 494 32.64 -42.25 -11.43
N LYS A 495 31.64 -42.97 -10.90
CA LYS A 495 31.83 -44.13 -10.01
C LYS A 495 31.91 -45.48 -10.73
N LYS A 496 31.68 -45.49 -12.05
CA LYS A 496 31.87 -46.64 -12.93
C LYS A 496 33.17 -46.47 -13.69
#